data_AF-A0ABD5Y4I4-F1
#
_entry.id   AF-A0ABD5Y4I4-F1
#
_cell.length_a   1.000
_cell.length_b   1.000
_cell.length_c   1.000
_cell.angle_alpha   90.00
_cell.angle_beta   90.00
_cell.angle_gamma   90.00
#
_symmetry.space_group_name_H-M   'P 1'
#
loop_
_entity.id
_entity.type
_entity.pdbx_description
1 polymer ?
#
loop_
_entity_poly.entity_id
_entity_poly.type
_entity_poly.pdbx_seq_one_letter_code
_entity_poly.pdbx_strand_id
1 'polypeptide(L)' 'MDRIRSALFTFGTNFLVGYVLGRLLRGRDAGVRAGMALGSLGAVASWRLTGRFDADVVEPASEPIEIEIDE' A
#
# COMPACT_ATOMS: atom_id res chain seq x y z
N MET A 1 1.22 7.31 -11.07
CA MET A 1 2.52 7.26 -10.36
C MET A 1 3.12 5.88 -10.56
N ASP A 2 4.39 5.76 -10.93
CA ASP A 2 5.06 4.48 -11.12
C ASP A 2 4.86 3.56 -9.91
N ARG A 3 4.28 2.37 -10.10
CA ARG A 3 4.03 1.37 -9.03
C ARG A 3 5.28 1.10 -8.18
N ILE A 4 6.45 1.14 -8.83
CA ILE A 4 7.76 0.98 -8.20
C ILE A 4 8.05 2.10 -7.19
N ARG A 5 7.77 3.36 -7.57
CA ARG A 5 8.02 4.54 -6.74
C ARG A 5 7.14 4.54 -5.49
N SER A 6 5.88 4.12 -5.63
CA SER A 6 4.96 3.94 -4.50
C SER A 6 5.44 2.84 -3.55
N ALA A 7 5.83 1.67 -4.09
CA ALA A 7 6.36 0.56 -3.29
C ALA A 7 7.64 0.93 -2.52
N LEU A 8 8.55 1.70 -3.15
CA LEU A 8 9.77 2.22 -2.51
C LEU A 8 9.46 3.21 -1.38
N PHE A 9 8.47 4.09 -1.58
CA PHE A 9 8.07 5.04 -0.55
C PHE A 9 7.47 4.29 0.65
N THR A 10 6.53 3.36 0.40
CA THR A 10 5.92 2.53 1.43
C THR A 10 6.94 1.67 2.17
N PHE A 11 7.93 1.11 1.44
CA PHE A 11 9.06 0.41 2.05
C PHE A 11 9.82 1.33 3.00
N GLY A 12 10.25 2.51 2.51
CA GLY A 12 11.06 3.45 3.26
C GLY A 12 10.38 3.92 4.54
N THR A 13 9.10 4.26 4.48
CA THR A 13 8.32 4.69 5.64
C THR A 13 8.19 3.57 6.68
N ASN A 14 7.79 2.37 6.26
CA ASN A 14 7.64 1.23 7.18
C ASN A 14 8.99 0.76 7.75
N PHE A 15 10.06 0.81 6.95
CA PHE A 15 11.41 0.54 7.40
C PHE A 15 11.82 1.51 8.49
N LEU A 16 11.59 2.81 8.31
CA LEU A 16 11.99 3.83 9.27
C LEU A 16 11.25 3.65 10.59
N VAL A 17 9.95 3.41 10.54
CA VAL A 17 9.12 3.15 11.73
C VAL A 17 9.61 1.90 12.47
N GLY A 18 9.81 0.80 11.76
CA GLY A 18 10.33 -0.44 12.34
C GLY A 18 11.74 -0.29 12.91
N TYR A 19 12.60 0.46 12.21
CA TYR A 19 13.95 0.74 12.64
C TYR A 19 13.99 1.54 13.94
N VAL A 20 13.23 2.63 14.02
CA VAL A 20 13.18 3.47 15.22
C VAL A 20 12.65 2.69 16.41
N LEU A 21 11.54 1.96 16.24
CA LEU A 21 10.94 1.15 17.31
C LEU A 21 11.87 0.02 17.76
N GLY A 22 12.43 -0.75 16.83
CA GLY A 22 13.36 -1.83 17.13
C GLY A 22 14.65 -1.33 17.77
N ARG A 23 15.15 -0.17 17.30
CA ARG A 23 16.34 0.49 17.85
C ARG A 23 16.13 0.95 19.28
N LEU A 24 14.97 1.55 19.57
CA LEU A 24 14.64 2.06 20.89
C LEU A 24 14.51 0.92 21.92
N LEU A 25 13.94 -0.22 21.51
CA LEU A 25 13.65 -1.34 22.41
C LEU A 25 14.82 -2.30 22.63
N ARG A 26 15.62 -2.57 21.58
CA ARG A 26 16.64 -3.65 21.60
C ARG A 26 17.95 -3.29 20.92
N GLY A 27 18.15 -2.01 20.60
CA GLY A 27 19.39 -1.53 19.99
C GLY A 27 19.42 -1.67 18.47
N ARG A 28 20.56 -1.27 17.88
CA ARG A 28 20.68 -1.01 16.43
C ARG A 28 20.33 -2.21 15.55
N ASP A 29 20.80 -3.40 15.90
CA ASP A 29 20.57 -4.61 15.08
C ASP A 29 19.09 -5.05 15.08
N ALA A 30 18.41 -4.89 16.22
CA ALA A 30 16.97 -5.13 16.29
C ALA A 30 16.18 -4.10 15.48
N GLY A 31 16.63 -2.84 15.47
CA GLY A 31 16.12 -1.82 14.56
C GLY A 31 16.24 -2.23 13.10
N VAL A 32 17.42 -2.63 12.63
CA VAL A 32 17.62 -3.02 11.23
C VAL A 32 16.74 -4.21 10.85
N ARG A 33 16.65 -5.24 11.71
CA ARG A 33 15.76 -6.40 11.48
C ARG A 33 14.27 -6.02 11.46
N ALA A 34 13.82 -5.21 12.40
CA ALA A 34 12.42 -4.80 12.50
C ALA A 34 12.04 -3.89 11.31
N GLY A 35 12.91 -2.95 10.95
CA GLY A 35 12.75 -2.11 9.76
C GLY A 35 12.72 -2.95 8.48
N MET A 36 13.65 -3.88 8.30
CA MET A 36 13.66 -4.78 7.14
C MET A 36 12.35 -5.58 7.06
N ALA A 37 11.90 -6.17 8.16
CA ALA A 37 10.67 -6.97 8.18
C ALA A 37 9.43 -6.13 7.83
N LEU A 38 9.25 -4.99 8.49
CA LEU A 38 8.11 -4.10 8.27
C LEU A 38 8.14 -3.43 6.89
N GLY A 39 9.30 -2.95 6.45
CA GLY A 39 9.49 -2.37 5.13
C GLY A 39 9.12 -3.36 4.02
N SER A 40 9.65 -4.59 4.10
CA SER A 40 9.39 -5.64 3.11
C SER A 40 7.91 -6.02 3.06
N LEU A 41 7.30 -6.25 4.23
CA LEU A 41 5.87 -6.57 4.33
C LEU A 41 4.99 -5.46 3.76
N GLY A 42 5.27 -4.20 4.12
CA GLY A 42 4.54 -3.04 3.60
C GLY A 42 4.65 -2.88 2.09
N ALA A 43 5.85 -3.10 1.54
CA ALA A 43 6.09 -3.03 0.09
C ALA A 43 5.33 -4.12 -0.67
N VAL A 44 5.41 -5.38 -0.20
CA VAL A 44 4.69 -6.51 -0.81
C VAL A 44 3.18 -6.34 -0.70
N ALA A 45 2.70 -5.93 0.48
CA ALA A 45 1.28 -5.65 0.70
C ALA A 45 0.80 -4.53 -0.23
N SER A 46 1.52 -3.41 -0.32
CA SER A 46 1.19 -2.29 -1.21
C SER A 46 1.19 -2.70 -2.69
N TRP A 47 2.17 -3.50 -3.11
CA TRP A 47 2.25 -3.99 -4.49
C TRP A 47 1.07 -4.93 -4.83
N ARG A 48 0.72 -5.82 -3.90
CA ARG A 48 -0.40 -6.76 -4.08
C ARG A 48 -1.77 -6.09 -3.98
N LEU A 49 -1.94 -5.12 -3.07
CA LEU A 49 -3.17 -4.33 -2.95
C LEU A 49 -3.40 -3.48 -4.19
N THR A 50 -2.35 -2.87 -4.76
CA THR A 50 -2.50 -2.08 -6.00
C THR A 50 -3.06 -2.93 -7.14
N GLY A 51 -2.65 -4.21 -7.23
CA GLY A 51 -3.21 -5.13 -8.23
C GLY A 51 -4.64 -5.62 -7.92
N ARG A 52 -5.12 -5.49 -6.68
CA ARG A 52 -6.48 -5.91 -6.30
C ARG A 52 -7.48 -4.77 -6.32
N PHE A 53 -7.08 -3.55 -5.96
CA PHE A 53 -7.93 -2.37 -6.09
C PHE A 53 -8.18 -1.99 -7.55
N ASP A 54 -7.22 -2.19 -8.46
CA ASP A 54 -7.48 -2.06 -9.92
C ASP A 54 -8.59 -3.02 -10.42
N ALA A 55 -8.83 -4.14 -9.72
CA ALA A 55 -9.87 -5.10 -10.09
C ALA A 55 -11.23 -4.84 -9.40
N ASP A 56 -11.28 -3.96 -8.40
CA ASP A 56 -12.46 -3.66 -7.59
C ASP A 56 -12.97 -2.21 -7.78
N VAL A 57 -12.34 -1.46 -8.70
CA VAL A 57 -12.98 -0.26 -9.24
C VAL A 57 -14.12 -0.74 -10.13
N VAL A 58 -15.32 -0.82 -9.55
CA VAL A 58 -16.55 -0.75 -10.32
C VAL A 58 -16.50 0.62 -11.00
N GLU A 59 -16.08 0.64 -12.26
CA GLU A 59 -16.21 1.81 -13.11
C GLU A 59 -17.70 2.20 -13.04
N PRO A 60 -18.04 3.40 -12.52
CA PRO A 60 -19.44 3.81 -12.54
C PRO A 60 -19.83 3.80 -14.01
N ALA A 61 -20.76 2.91 -14.37
CA ALA A 61 -21.31 2.82 -15.71
C ALA A 61 -21.70 4.26 -16.09
N SER A 62 -20.87 4.89 -16.91
CA SER A 62 -21.06 6.27 -17.34
C SER A 62 -22.09 6.34 -18.47
N GLU A 63 -22.82 5.24 -18.65
CA GLU A 63 -23.92 5.09 -19.57
C GLU A 63 -25.15 5.72 -18.89
N PRO A 64 -25.70 6.81 -19.46
CA PRO A 64 -26.92 7.41 -18.94
C PRO A 64 -28.02 6.36 -18.91
N ILE A 65 -28.66 6.19 -17.75
CA ILE A 65 -29.81 5.31 -17.60
C ILE A 65 -31.00 6.04 -18.26
N GLU A 66 -31.41 5.62 -19.46
CA GLU A 66 -32.67 6.07 -20.06
C GLU A 66 -33.83 5.55 -19.20
N ILE A 67 -34.56 6.47 -18.58
CA ILE A 67 -35.78 6.18 -17.83
C ILE A 67 -36.94 6.50 -18.78
N GLU A 68 -37.59 5.47 -19.33
CA GLU A 68 -38.89 5.64 -19.99
C GLU A 68 -39.93 6.05 -18.93
N ILE A 69 -40.58 7.18 -19.16
CA ILE A 69 -41.71 7.64 -18.36
C ILE A 69 -42.96 7.34 -19.18
N ASP A 70 -43.71 6.31 -18.79
CA ASP A 70 -45.05 6.07 -19.33
C ASP A 70 -46.03 7.11 -18.73
N GLU A 71 -46.76 7.81 -19.60
CA GLU A 71 -47.83 8.78 -19.25
C GLU A 71 -49.06 8.14 -18.62
#